data_AF-A0A317KV28-F1
#
_entry.id   AF-A0A317KV28-F1
#
_cell.length_a   1.000
_cell.length_b   1.000
_cell.length_c   1.000
_cell.angle_alpha   90.00
_cell.angle_beta   90.00
_cell.angle_gamma   90.00
#
_symmetry.space_group_name_H-M   'P 1'
#
loop_
_entity.id
_entity.type
_entity.pdbx_description
1 polymer ?
#
loop_
_entity_poly.entity_id
_entity_poly.type
_entity_poly.pdbx_seq_one_letter_code
_entity_poly.pdbx_strand_id
1 'polypeptide(L)'
;MTSTVDTPADAARPAAPSGLLTVARAPRWLRYALLAVGLLVAFWLPNGLYPAVAVDILCWALFAVAVDLLLGFTGLMSFGHAAFWGASAYVTGLVAIHLGLPFPAAVLAGALAAAVLAVPIGYLAVKRTGIYFAMVTLAFAQMVYYVANEWRSVTQGENGLQGVPRELFGLDLSDDYYFYYAILPIVLLGLLGAWRIVHSPFGRVLVGIRDNPARARALGYPVHRYKLTAFVLSGFIAGLGGGLFAVGHRFVSLEVLHWTTSGKAVIVVVLGGIGTLWGGVLGAAIVVRLEDWLSFSGFEAIGLVTGGIFVLVVLLFRRGIWGSVAALANRWWASRRR
;
A
#
# COMPACT_ATOMS: atom_id res chain seq x y z
N MET A 1 48.95 -9.89 -24.75
CA MET A 1 48.34 -11.21 -24.45
C MET A 1 48.16 -11.25 -22.95
N THR A 2 46.99 -10.96 -22.39
CA THR A 2 45.82 -11.84 -22.42
C THR A 2 44.52 -11.05 -22.53
N SER A 3 43.79 -11.33 -23.61
CA SER A 3 42.40 -10.92 -23.82
C SER A 3 41.48 -11.76 -22.92
N THR A 4 40.83 -11.16 -21.93
CA THR A 4 39.63 -11.76 -21.35
C THR A 4 38.50 -11.55 -22.34
N VAL A 5 38.25 -12.57 -23.14
CA VAL A 5 37.07 -12.70 -23.99
C VAL A 5 35.85 -12.63 -23.07
N ASP A 6 35.08 -11.56 -23.18
CA ASP A 6 33.70 -11.51 -22.67
C ASP A 6 32.96 -12.69 -23.27
N THR A 7 32.66 -13.69 -22.44
CA THR A 7 31.81 -14.80 -22.84
C THR A 7 30.39 -14.25 -23.02
N PRO A 8 29.68 -14.52 -24.13
CA PRO A 8 28.31 -14.04 -24.35
C PRO A 8 27.25 -14.73 -23.48
N ALA A 9 27.65 -15.35 -22.35
CA ALA A 9 26.82 -16.28 -21.59
C ALA A 9 25.93 -15.61 -20.54
N ASP A 10 26.16 -14.33 -20.20
CA ASP A 10 25.26 -13.53 -19.35
C ASP A 10 24.28 -12.68 -20.17
N ALA A 11 23.77 -13.27 -21.26
CA ALA A 11 22.56 -12.78 -21.91
C ALA A 11 21.41 -12.81 -20.89
N ALA A 12 21.18 -11.65 -20.28
CA ALA A 12 20.11 -11.30 -19.36
C ALA A 12 18.93 -12.27 -19.42
N ARG A 13 18.87 -13.19 -18.45
CA ARG A 13 17.63 -13.95 -18.20
C ARG A 13 16.52 -12.90 -18.05
N PRO A 14 15.44 -12.97 -18.86
CA PRO A 14 14.38 -11.99 -18.76
C PRO A 14 13.88 -12.00 -17.32
N ALA A 15 13.91 -10.83 -16.66
CA ALA A 15 13.33 -10.64 -15.36
C ALA A 15 11.94 -11.29 -15.37
N ALA A 16 11.65 -12.14 -14.39
CA ALA A 16 10.41 -12.90 -14.37
C ALA A 16 9.24 -11.94 -14.65
N PRO A 17 8.34 -12.27 -15.60
CA PRO A 17 7.29 -11.37 -16.00
C PRO A 17 6.54 -10.89 -14.75
N SER A 18 6.47 -9.57 -14.58
CA SER A 18 5.65 -8.94 -13.55
C SER A 18 4.26 -9.59 -13.60
N GLY A 19 3.65 -9.87 -12.44
CA GLY A 19 2.36 -10.60 -12.37
C GLY A 19 1.22 -9.97 -13.19
N LEU A 20 1.41 -8.73 -13.65
CA LEU A 20 0.62 -8.08 -14.72
C LEU A 20 0.54 -8.92 -16.00
N LEU A 21 1.63 -9.51 -16.48
CA LEU A 21 1.68 -10.26 -17.74
C LEU A 21 0.99 -11.63 -17.65
N THR A 22 0.86 -12.21 -16.45
CA THR A 22 0.18 -13.49 -16.24
C THR A 22 -1.33 -13.36 -16.07
N VAL A 23 -1.83 -12.25 -15.49
CA VAL A 23 -3.28 -11.96 -15.38
C VAL A 23 -3.82 -11.26 -16.63
N ALA A 24 -3.02 -10.47 -17.35
CA ALA A 24 -3.44 -9.83 -18.60
C ALA A 24 -3.76 -10.84 -19.73
N ARG A 25 -3.27 -12.08 -19.63
CA ARG A 25 -3.57 -13.18 -20.57
C ARG A 25 -4.81 -14.01 -20.17
N ALA A 26 -5.42 -13.75 -19.01
CA ALA A 26 -6.65 -14.41 -18.61
C ALA A 26 -7.83 -13.90 -19.47
N PRO A 27 -8.79 -14.77 -19.85
CA PRO A 27 -9.95 -14.36 -20.62
C PRO A 27 -10.79 -13.34 -19.84
N ARG A 28 -11.42 -12.39 -20.55
CA ARG A 28 -12.15 -11.25 -19.95
C ARG A 28 -13.16 -11.68 -18.87
N TRP A 29 -13.87 -12.79 -19.09
CA TRP A 29 -14.84 -13.34 -18.13
C TRP A 29 -14.23 -13.77 -16.79
N LEU A 30 -13.01 -14.33 -16.79
CA LEU A 30 -12.33 -14.75 -15.57
C LEU A 30 -11.87 -13.54 -14.74
N ARG A 31 -11.52 -12.44 -15.41
CA ARG A 31 -11.17 -11.17 -14.73
C ARG A 31 -12.41 -10.57 -14.06
N TYR A 32 -13.56 -10.55 -14.75
CA TYR A 32 -14.81 -10.08 -14.15
C TYR A 32 -15.32 -11.01 -13.03
N ALA A 33 -15.15 -12.32 -13.18
CA ALA A 33 -15.49 -13.29 -12.12
C ALA A 33 -14.64 -13.09 -10.86
N LEU A 34 -13.32 -12.89 -11.01
CA LEU A 34 -12.45 -12.61 -9.86
C LEU A 34 -12.77 -11.27 -9.19
N LEU A 35 -13.14 -10.25 -9.97
CA LEU A 35 -13.60 -8.96 -9.44
C LEU A 35 -14.93 -9.11 -8.68
N ALA A 36 -15.88 -9.85 -9.25
CA ALA A 36 -17.18 -10.10 -8.61
C ALA A 36 -17.00 -10.89 -7.31
N VAL A 37 -16.17 -11.93 -7.31
CA VAL A 37 -15.84 -12.70 -6.10
C VAL A 37 -15.15 -11.81 -5.07
N GLY A 38 -14.17 -11.00 -5.46
CA GLY A 38 -13.50 -10.06 -4.55
C GLY A 38 -14.46 -9.05 -3.94
N LEU A 39 -15.42 -8.53 -4.72
CA LEU A 39 -16.43 -7.60 -4.23
C LEU A 39 -17.42 -8.28 -3.28
N LEU A 40 -17.84 -9.52 -3.58
CA LEU A 40 -18.70 -10.32 -2.70
C LEU A 40 -18.01 -10.63 -1.38
N VAL A 41 -16.73 -11.00 -1.42
CA VAL A 41 -15.91 -11.23 -0.22
C VAL A 41 -15.77 -9.96 0.60
N ALA A 42 -15.50 -8.82 -0.03
CA ALA A 42 -15.45 -7.54 0.66
C ALA A 42 -16.81 -7.18 1.29
N PHE A 43 -17.91 -7.38 0.58
CA PHE A 43 -19.24 -7.11 1.13
C PHE A 43 -19.60 -8.03 2.30
N TRP A 44 -19.13 -9.29 2.29
CA TRP A 44 -19.43 -10.26 3.33
C TRP A 44 -18.45 -10.24 4.52
N LEU A 45 -17.32 -9.54 4.40
CA LEU A 45 -16.22 -9.51 5.38
C LEU A 45 -16.67 -9.25 6.83
N PRO A 46 -17.54 -8.27 7.13
CA PRO A 46 -17.97 -7.96 8.50
C PRO A 46 -18.83 -9.03 9.16
N ASN A 47 -19.41 -9.95 8.37
CA ASN A 47 -20.24 -11.03 8.90
C ASN A 47 -19.42 -12.26 9.30
N GLY A 48 -18.20 -12.39 8.75
CA GLY A 48 -17.28 -13.49 9.06
C GLY A 48 -16.14 -13.12 10.02
N LEU A 49 -15.97 -11.82 10.31
CA LEU A 49 -14.91 -11.27 11.15
C LEU A 49 -15.47 -10.18 12.05
N TYR A 50 -14.75 -9.83 13.12
CA TYR A 50 -15.08 -8.66 13.91
C TYR A 50 -15.01 -7.39 13.03
N PRO A 51 -16.05 -6.53 12.98
CA PRO A 51 -16.11 -5.43 12.01
C PRO A 51 -14.93 -4.45 12.06
N ALA A 52 -14.37 -4.18 13.24
CA ALA A 52 -13.17 -3.34 13.36
C ALA A 52 -11.95 -3.95 12.63
N VAL A 53 -11.77 -5.27 12.72
CA VAL A 53 -10.70 -5.98 11.98
C VAL A 53 -10.94 -5.90 10.47
N ALA A 54 -12.21 -5.97 10.05
CA ALA A 54 -12.56 -5.82 8.65
C ALA A 54 -12.22 -4.40 8.12
N VAL A 55 -12.45 -3.36 8.93
CA VAL A 55 -12.03 -1.97 8.62
C VAL A 55 -10.51 -1.89 8.46
N ASP A 56 -9.75 -2.52 9.37
CA ASP A 56 -8.29 -2.52 9.32
C ASP A 56 -7.75 -3.19 8.07
N ILE A 57 -8.34 -4.32 7.67
CA ILE A 57 -7.99 -5.01 6.44
C ILE A 57 -8.15 -4.06 5.24
N LEU A 58 -9.24 -3.29 5.17
CA LEU A 58 -9.47 -2.34 4.07
C LEU A 58 -8.47 -1.18 4.09
N CYS A 59 -8.16 -0.63 5.26
CA CYS A 59 -7.22 0.49 5.40
C CYS A 59 -5.80 0.03 5.04
N TRP A 60 -5.35 -1.11 5.57
CA TRP A 60 -4.05 -1.70 5.23
C TRP A 60 -3.98 -2.17 3.78
N ALA A 61 -5.09 -2.55 3.15
CA ALA A 61 -5.13 -2.88 1.73
C ALA A 61 -4.83 -1.66 0.86
N LEU A 62 -5.39 -0.49 1.16
CA LEU A 62 -5.02 0.77 0.48
C LEU A 62 -3.54 1.09 0.67
N PHE A 63 -3.02 0.89 1.89
CA PHE A 63 -1.62 1.16 2.18
C PHE A 63 -0.68 0.24 1.41
N ALA A 64 -0.99 -1.05 1.39
CA ALA A 64 -0.26 -2.04 0.61
C ALA A 64 -0.31 -1.71 -0.88
N VAL A 65 -1.46 -1.32 -1.41
CA VAL A 65 -1.60 -0.91 -2.82
C VAL A 65 -0.80 0.35 -3.12
N ALA A 66 -0.74 1.32 -2.20
CA ALA A 66 0.10 2.50 -2.33
C ALA A 66 1.59 2.11 -2.40
N VAL A 67 2.06 1.27 -1.49
CA VAL A 67 3.45 0.79 -1.49
C VAL A 67 3.74 -0.03 -2.75
N ASP A 68 2.84 -0.91 -3.17
CA ASP A 68 2.99 -1.72 -4.38
C ASP A 68 3.01 -0.87 -5.67
N LEU A 69 2.27 0.24 -5.70
CA LEU A 69 2.33 1.19 -6.82
C LEU A 69 3.77 1.69 -7.03
N LEU A 70 4.49 1.95 -5.94
CA LEU A 70 5.87 2.42 -6.00
C LEU A 70 6.85 1.25 -6.24
N LEU A 71 6.81 0.25 -5.36
CA LEU A 71 7.74 -0.87 -5.36
C LEU A 71 7.56 -1.73 -6.61
N GLY A 72 6.32 -2.13 -6.89
CA GLY A 72 5.95 -3.02 -7.98
C GLY A 72 6.12 -2.41 -9.36
N PHE A 73 5.72 -1.15 -9.57
CA PHE A 73 5.67 -0.56 -10.91
C PHE A 73 6.85 0.34 -11.24
N THR A 74 7.46 0.99 -10.24
CA THR A 74 8.62 1.88 -10.47
C THR A 74 9.94 1.26 -10.03
N GLY A 75 9.92 0.18 -9.25
CA GLY A 75 11.11 -0.45 -8.67
C GLY A 75 11.72 0.33 -7.50
N LEU A 76 10.97 1.28 -6.92
CA LEU A 76 11.42 2.11 -5.82
C LEU A 76 10.86 1.57 -4.50
N MET A 77 11.73 1.03 -3.65
CA MET A 77 11.37 0.64 -2.28
C MET A 77 11.44 1.85 -1.36
N SER A 78 10.30 2.31 -0.86
CA SER A 78 10.23 3.45 0.06
C SER A 78 9.87 3.00 1.46
N PHE A 79 10.61 3.49 2.46
CA PHE A 79 10.21 3.44 3.87
C PHE A 79 9.57 4.76 4.34
N GLY A 80 9.24 5.65 3.39
CA GLY A 80 8.63 6.95 3.64
C GLY A 80 7.11 6.92 3.81
N HIS A 81 6.45 5.82 3.44
CA HIS A 81 4.99 5.72 3.38
C HIS A 81 4.27 5.95 4.71
N ALA A 82 4.88 5.60 5.84
CA ALA A 82 4.40 5.91 7.18
C ALA A 82 4.20 7.41 7.39
N ALA A 83 5.05 8.26 6.78
CA ALA A 83 4.88 9.71 6.84
C ALA A 83 3.55 10.15 6.20
N PHE A 84 3.18 9.57 5.06
CA PHE A 84 1.94 9.90 4.34
C PHE A 84 0.71 9.34 5.05
N TRP A 85 0.81 8.09 5.50
CA TRP A 85 -0.22 7.43 6.29
C TRP A 85 -0.53 8.20 7.57
N GLY A 86 0.50 8.46 8.39
CA GLY A 86 0.34 9.13 9.66
C GLY A 86 0.03 10.62 9.53
N ALA A 87 0.65 11.36 8.60
CA ALA A 87 0.31 12.77 8.40
C ALA A 87 -1.15 12.93 7.95
N SER A 88 -1.65 12.04 7.09
CA SER A 88 -3.06 12.01 6.74
C SER A 88 -3.95 11.69 7.94
N ALA A 89 -3.56 10.72 8.78
CA ALA A 89 -4.29 10.38 10.00
C ALA A 89 -4.43 11.59 10.93
N TYR A 90 -3.33 12.30 11.19
CA TYR A 90 -3.33 13.52 12.01
C TYR A 90 -4.18 14.63 11.39
N VAL A 91 -4.00 14.94 10.09
CA VAL A 91 -4.77 15.99 9.42
C VAL A 91 -6.26 15.63 9.39
N THR A 92 -6.61 14.37 9.12
CA THR A 92 -8.00 13.89 9.16
C THR A 92 -8.59 14.06 10.55
N GLY A 93 -7.87 13.63 11.60
CA GLY A 93 -8.30 13.79 12.98
C GLY A 93 -8.50 15.26 13.37
N LEU A 94 -7.54 16.13 13.04
CA LEU A 94 -7.62 17.57 13.32
C LEU A 94 -8.80 18.24 12.63
N VAL A 95 -9.00 17.94 11.34
CA VAL A 95 -10.11 18.47 10.54
C VAL A 95 -11.44 17.98 11.10
N ALA A 96 -11.55 16.69 11.41
CA ALA A 96 -12.78 16.12 11.98
C ALA A 96 -13.11 16.73 13.35
N ILE A 97 -12.12 16.88 14.24
CA ILE A 97 -12.32 17.41 15.60
C ILE A 97 -12.63 18.91 15.59
N HIS A 98 -11.89 19.73 14.82
CA HIS A 98 -11.99 21.19 14.92
C HIS A 98 -12.99 21.81 13.94
N LEU A 99 -13.15 21.22 12.75
CA LEU A 99 -14.04 21.75 11.72
C LEU A 99 -15.40 21.04 11.67
N GLY A 100 -15.56 19.92 12.39
CA GLY A 100 -16.81 19.16 12.42
C GLY A 100 -17.26 18.66 11.04
N LEU A 101 -16.34 18.55 10.09
CA LEU A 101 -16.66 18.11 8.73
C LEU A 101 -17.01 16.62 8.73
N PRO A 102 -17.90 16.17 7.82
CA PRO A 102 -18.24 14.76 7.71
C PRO A 102 -16.97 13.96 7.37
N PHE A 103 -16.88 12.74 7.91
CA PHE A 103 -15.65 11.96 7.84
C PHE A 103 -15.06 11.81 6.42
N PRO A 104 -15.83 11.67 5.32
CA PRO A 104 -15.24 11.56 3.98
C PRO A 104 -14.50 12.82 3.55
N ALA A 105 -14.99 14.00 3.94
CA ALA A 105 -14.35 15.28 3.65
C ALA A 105 -13.06 15.44 4.47
N ALA A 106 -13.08 15.03 5.73
CA ALA A 106 -11.89 15.03 6.59
C ALA A 106 -10.80 14.07 6.03
N VAL A 107 -11.19 12.87 5.62
CA VAL A 107 -10.29 11.88 5.00
C VAL A 107 -9.71 12.40 3.69
N LEU A 108 -10.52 13.07 2.86
CA LEU A 108 -10.04 13.68 1.62
C LEU A 108 -9.03 14.79 1.91
N ALA A 109 -9.29 15.64 2.91
CA ALA A 109 -8.34 16.68 3.34
C ALA A 109 -7.01 16.06 3.82
N GLY A 110 -7.06 14.98 4.60
CA GLY A 110 -5.88 14.23 5.02
C GLY A 110 -5.11 13.63 3.84
N ALA A 111 -5.80 12.99 2.89
CA ALA A 111 -5.19 12.42 1.70
C ALA A 111 -4.53 13.47 0.81
N LEU A 112 -5.16 14.64 0.66
CA LEU A 112 -4.58 15.78 -0.04
C LEU A 112 -3.34 16.33 0.69
N ALA A 113 -3.38 16.43 2.02
CA ALA A 113 -2.20 16.83 2.80
C ALA A 113 -1.04 15.84 2.64
N ALA A 114 -1.32 14.53 2.62
CA ALA A 114 -0.32 13.51 2.32
C ALA A 114 0.25 13.64 0.89
N ALA A 115 -0.59 13.95 -0.10
CA ALA A 115 -0.13 14.21 -1.46
C ALA A 115 0.77 15.45 -1.54
N VAL A 116 0.39 16.54 -0.85
CA VAL A 116 1.19 17.77 -0.74
C VAL A 116 2.52 17.49 -0.07
N LEU A 117 2.54 16.73 1.03
CA LEU A 117 3.75 16.31 1.72
C LEU A 117 4.65 15.42 0.84
N ALA A 118 4.05 14.59 -0.01
CA ALA A 118 4.79 13.73 -0.93
C ALA A 118 5.51 14.51 -2.04
N VAL A 119 5.09 15.73 -2.39
CA VAL A 119 5.75 16.55 -3.43
C VAL A 119 7.20 16.89 -3.06
N PRO A 120 7.51 17.58 -1.95
CA PRO A 120 8.89 17.94 -1.60
C PRO A 120 9.74 16.70 -1.27
N ILE A 121 9.17 15.73 -0.53
CA ILE A 121 9.87 14.48 -0.17
C ILE A 121 10.22 13.71 -1.44
N GLY A 122 9.24 13.54 -2.33
CA GLY A 122 9.42 12.85 -3.60
C GLY A 122 10.41 13.56 -4.50
N TYR A 123 10.35 14.89 -4.58
CA TYR A 123 11.25 15.68 -5.44
C TYR A 123 12.72 15.47 -5.07
N LEU A 124 13.01 15.33 -3.78
CA LEU A 124 14.37 15.06 -3.29
C LEU A 124 14.73 13.57 -3.38
N ALA A 125 13.80 12.68 -3.02
CA ALA A 125 14.04 11.25 -2.96
C ALA A 125 14.26 10.63 -4.34
N VAL A 126 13.42 10.92 -5.34
CA VAL A 126 13.42 10.21 -6.65
C VAL A 126 14.68 10.41 -7.48
N LYS A 127 15.56 11.33 -7.08
CA LYS A 127 16.90 11.54 -7.66
C LYS A 127 17.90 10.44 -7.26
N ARG A 128 17.57 9.66 -6.23
CA ARG A 128 18.40 8.55 -5.72
C ARG A 128 17.83 7.21 -6.19
N THR A 129 18.66 6.18 -6.17
CA THR A 129 18.30 4.81 -6.61
C THR A 129 18.68 3.78 -5.56
N GLY A 130 17.95 2.67 -5.53
CA GLY A 130 18.23 1.54 -4.65
C GLY A 130 18.18 1.94 -3.17
N ILE A 131 19.19 1.52 -2.41
CA ILE A 131 19.25 1.70 -0.95
C ILE A 131 19.26 3.18 -0.56
N TYR A 132 19.93 4.04 -1.34
CA TYR A 132 19.95 5.47 -1.08
C TYR A 132 18.57 6.12 -1.14
N PHE A 133 17.70 5.66 -2.05
CA PHE A 133 16.31 6.13 -2.10
C PHE A 133 15.57 5.73 -0.82
N ALA A 134 15.71 4.47 -0.40
CA ALA A 134 15.10 3.95 0.82
C ALA A 134 15.54 4.75 2.06
N MET A 135 16.85 4.98 2.22
CA MET A 135 17.43 5.75 3.34
C MET A 135 16.93 7.19 3.38
N VAL A 136 16.86 7.87 2.22
CA VAL A 136 16.33 9.24 2.16
C VAL A 136 14.86 9.28 2.56
N THR A 137 14.05 8.34 2.08
CA THR A 137 12.62 8.30 2.44
C THR A 137 12.39 7.94 3.92
N LEU A 138 13.24 7.07 4.48
CA LEU A 138 13.24 6.74 5.91
C LEU A 138 13.55 7.99 6.76
N ALA A 139 14.59 8.73 6.40
CA ALA A 139 14.97 9.97 7.09
C ALA A 139 13.83 10.99 7.08
N PHE A 140 13.16 11.17 5.94
CA PHE A 140 11.98 12.05 5.87
C PHE A 140 10.82 11.54 6.74
N ALA A 141 10.54 10.23 6.76
CA ALA A 141 9.51 9.69 7.64
C ALA A 141 9.83 9.93 9.12
N GLN A 142 11.08 9.72 9.53
CA GLN A 142 11.51 10.00 10.90
C GLN A 142 11.45 11.50 11.22
N MET A 143 11.78 12.37 10.27
CA MET A 143 11.61 13.82 10.45
C MET A 143 10.14 14.17 10.71
N VAL A 144 9.19 13.60 9.95
CA VAL A 144 7.75 13.82 10.20
C VAL A 144 7.32 13.26 11.56
N TYR A 145 7.82 12.09 11.94
CA TYR A 145 7.59 11.50 13.26
C TYR A 145 8.04 12.44 14.39
N TYR A 146 9.27 12.97 14.34
CA TYR A 146 9.79 13.86 15.38
C TYR A 146 9.07 15.21 15.41
N VAL A 147 8.70 15.75 14.24
CA VAL A 147 7.85 16.96 14.18
C VAL A 147 6.51 16.69 14.85
N ALA A 148 5.87 15.55 14.57
CA ALA A 148 4.61 15.20 15.21
C ALA A 148 4.76 14.93 16.71
N ASN A 149 5.89 14.40 17.18
CA ASN A 149 6.11 14.19 18.60
C ASN A 149 6.29 15.52 19.36
N GLU A 150 7.08 16.43 18.80
CA GLU A 150 7.43 17.69 19.46
C GLU A 150 6.33 18.75 19.36
N TRP A 151 5.52 18.71 18.30
CA TRP A 151 4.44 19.67 18.08
C TRP A 151 3.18 19.38 18.91
N ARG A 152 3.37 19.27 20.23
CA ARG A 152 2.36 18.87 21.21
C ARG A 152 1.09 19.72 21.16
N SER A 153 1.19 21.00 20.81
CA SER A 153 0.03 21.89 20.71
C SER A 153 -0.99 21.47 19.63
N VAL A 154 -0.55 20.72 18.61
CA VAL A 154 -1.40 20.29 17.49
C VAL A 154 -1.65 18.79 17.54
N THR A 155 -0.60 17.99 17.63
CA THR A 155 -0.69 16.51 17.53
C THR A 155 -0.92 15.83 18.88
N GLN A 156 -0.77 16.55 19.99
CA GLN A 156 -0.71 16.01 21.36
C GLN A 156 0.47 15.04 21.60
N GLY A 157 1.44 14.97 20.68
CA GLY A 157 2.65 14.15 20.82
C GLY A 157 2.35 12.67 21.08
N GLU A 158 2.99 12.09 22.10
CA GLU A 158 2.80 10.69 22.51
C GLU A 158 1.38 10.37 22.99
N ASN A 159 0.63 11.37 23.47
CA ASN A 159 -0.76 11.17 23.91
C ASN A 159 -1.71 10.88 22.74
N GLY A 160 -1.33 11.31 21.52
CA GLY A 160 -2.14 11.18 20.33
C GLY A 160 -3.42 12.01 20.33
N LEU A 161 -4.09 12.07 19.17
CA LEU A 161 -5.40 12.71 19.04
C LEU A 161 -6.50 11.75 19.43
N GLN A 162 -7.31 12.11 20.44
CA GLN A 162 -8.43 11.31 20.92
C GLN A 162 -9.77 11.87 20.44
N GLY A 163 -10.78 10.99 20.37
CA GLY A 163 -12.15 11.39 20.13
C GLY A 163 -12.42 11.86 18.70
N VAL A 164 -11.72 11.29 17.71
CA VAL A 164 -11.99 11.61 16.30
C VAL A 164 -13.45 11.22 15.99
N PRO A 165 -14.31 12.19 15.59
CA PRO A 165 -15.72 11.92 15.37
C PRO A 165 -15.92 11.10 14.10
N ARG A 166 -16.94 10.24 14.12
CA ARG A 166 -17.32 9.36 13.02
C ARG A 166 -18.75 9.65 12.58
N GLU A 167 -18.94 10.89 12.14
CA GLU A 167 -20.24 11.38 11.70
C GLU A 167 -20.30 11.52 10.18
N LEU A 168 -21.44 11.14 9.62
CA LEU A 168 -21.77 11.32 8.21
C LEU A 168 -23.05 12.15 8.10
N PHE A 169 -22.91 13.46 7.87
CA PHE A 169 -24.04 14.39 7.74
C PHE A 169 -25.08 14.29 8.88
N GLY A 170 -24.61 14.16 10.13
CA GLY A 170 -25.46 14.02 11.32
C GLY A 170 -25.89 12.60 11.66
N LEU A 171 -25.49 11.59 10.87
CA LEU A 171 -25.60 10.18 11.24
C LEU A 171 -24.36 9.77 12.05
N ASP A 172 -24.58 9.30 13.27
CA ASP A 172 -23.54 8.70 14.11
C ASP A 172 -23.23 7.28 13.61
N LEU A 173 -22.01 7.08 13.10
CA LEU A 173 -21.51 5.77 12.66
C LEU A 173 -20.72 5.11 13.80
N SER A 174 -21.25 5.17 15.02
CA SER A 174 -20.57 4.60 16.19
C SER A 174 -20.49 3.08 16.19
N ASP A 175 -21.32 2.41 15.40
CA ASP A 175 -21.25 0.96 15.20
C ASP A 175 -20.35 0.64 13.99
N ASP A 176 -19.30 -0.13 14.27
CA ASP A 176 -18.24 -0.50 13.33
C ASP A 176 -18.79 -1.26 12.10
N TYR A 177 -19.93 -1.93 12.23
CA TYR A 177 -20.60 -2.60 11.11
C TYR A 177 -21.07 -1.58 10.08
N TYR A 178 -21.76 -0.52 10.49
CA TYR A 178 -22.21 0.53 9.57
C TYR A 178 -21.05 1.38 9.07
N PHE A 179 -20.05 1.63 9.92
CA PHE A 179 -18.84 2.33 9.52
C PHE A 179 -18.10 1.58 8.41
N TYR A 180 -18.02 0.25 8.48
CA TYR A 180 -17.43 -0.57 7.42
C TYR A 180 -18.07 -0.30 6.05
N TYR A 181 -19.40 -0.33 5.97
CA TYR A 181 -20.10 -0.06 4.70
C TYR A 181 -19.98 1.40 4.26
N ALA A 182 -19.79 2.34 5.18
CA ALA A 182 -19.55 3.75 4.86
C ALA A 182 -18.17 3.97 4.23
N ILE A 183 -17.13 3.27 4.69
CA ILE A 183 -15.77 3.41 4.14
C ILE A 183 -15.54 2.58 2.86
N LEU A 184 -16.29 1.48 2.69
CA LEU A 184 -16.11 0.54 1.58
C LEU A 184 -16.11 1.23 0.20
N PRO A 185 -17.03 2.16 -0.13
CA PRO A 185 -16.98 2.90 -1.39
C PRO A 185 -15.68 3.70 -1.58
N ILE A 186 -15.18 4.35 -0.53
CA ILE A 186 -13.94 5.15 -0.59
C ILE A 186 -12.75 4.24 -0.89
N VAL A 187 -12.69 3.09 -0.22
CA VAL A 187 -11.64 2.08 -0.43
C VAL A 187 -11.71 1.53 -1.85
N LEU A 188 -12.90 1.15 -2.33
CA LEU A 188 -13.09 0.67 -3.70
C LEU A 188 -12.69 1.71 -4.75
N LEU A 189 -13.01 2.99 -4.52
CA LEU A 189 -12.56 4.09 -5.39
C LEU A 189 -11.03 4.24 -5.37
N GLY A 190 -10.39 4.13 -4.22
CA GLY A 190 -8.93 4.15 -4.09
C GLY A 190 -8.27 2.99 -4.85
N LEU A 191 -8.79 1.77 -4.69
CA LEU A 191 -8.33 0.57 -5.41
C LEU A 191 -8.56 0.70 -6.93
N LEU A 192 -9.73 1.19 -7.34
CA LEU A 192 -10.06 1.45 -8.74
C LEU A 192 -9.12 2.50 -9.35
N GLY A 193 -8.82 3.56 -8.59
CA GLY A 193 -7.85 4.59 -8.95
C GLY A 193 -6.46 4.00 -9.19
N ALA A 194 -5.95 3.23 -8.23
CA ALA A 194 -4.67 2.53 -8.36
C ALA A 194 -4.64 1.59 -9.58
N TRP A 195 -5.71 0.82 -9.78
CA TRP A 195 -5.86 -0.07 -10.92
C TRP A 195 -5.85 0.68 -12.26
N ARG A 196 -6.57 1.81 -12.35
CA ARG A 196 -6.57 2.68 -13.54
C ARG A 196 -5.20 3.29 -13.80
N ILE A 197 -4.50 3.78 -12.79
CA ILE A 197 -3.15 4.36 -12.91
C ILE A 197 -2.20 3.32 -13.53
N VAL A 198 -2.22 2.10 -13.00
CA VAL A 198 -1.36 1.00 -13.47
C VAL A 198 -1.65 0.58 -14.92
N HIS A 199 -2.93 0.48 -15.30
CA HIS A 199 -3.31 0.02 -16.64
C HIS A 199 -3.31 1.13 -17.70
N SER A 200 -3.09 2.38 -17.29
CA SER A 200 -2.97 3.52 -18.20
C SER A 200 -1.62 3.53 -18.96
N PRO A 201 -1.46 4.38 -19.99
CA PRO A 201 -0.16 4.61 -20.62
C PRO A 201 0.92 5.05 -19.62
N PHE A 202 0.54 5.79 -18.57
CA PHE A 202 1.45 6.20 -17.50
C PHE A 202 2.06 4.99 -16.78
N GLY A 203 1.24 4.01 -16.37
CA GLY A 203 1.73 2.78 -15.74
C GLY A 203 2.63 1.94 -16.64
N ARG A 204 2.37 1.90 -17.95
CA ARG A 204 3.26 1.23 -18.93
C ARG A 204 4.64 1.91 -19.01
N VAL A 205 4.68 3.24 -18.98
CA VAL A 205 5.95 3.98 -18.93
C VAL A 205 6.69 3.72 -17.61
N LEU A 206 5.99 3.64 -16.47
CA LEU A 206 6.61 3.30 -15.19
C LEU A 206 7.29 1.94 -15.22
N VAL A 207 6.64 0.91 -15.77
CA VAL A 207 7.24 -0.42 -15.95
C VAL A 207 8.47 -0.34 -16.86
N GLY A 208 8.39 0.41 -17.96
CA GLY A 208 9.56 0.63 -18.83
C GLY A 208 10.72 1.33 -18.12
N ILE A 209 10.43 2.32 -17.26
CA ILE A 209 11.41 3.01 -16.42
C ILE A 209 12.06 2.06 -15.42
N ARG A 210 11.26 1.18 -14.81
CA ARG A 210 11.73 0.17 -13.86
C ARG A 210 12.68 -0.82 -14.52
N ASP A 211 12.33 -1.30 -15.71
CA ASP A 211 13.09 -2.34 -16.40
C ASP A 211 14.40 -1.77 -16.99
N ASN A 212 14.39 -0.56 -17.58
CA ASN A 212 15.61 0.11 -18.01
C ASN A 212 15.47 1.65 -18.03
N PRO A 213 15.94 2.35 -16.98
CA PRO A 213 15.81 3.80 -16.89
C PRO A 213 16.71 4.57 -17.86
N ALA A 214 17.80 3.97 -18.36
CA ALA A 214 18.65 4.59 -19.39
C ALA A 214 17.94 4.58 -20.75
N ARG A 215 17.30 3.45 -21.12
CA ARG A 215 16.51 3.32 -22.34
C ARG A 215 15.30 4.26 -22.35
N ALA A 216 14.58 4.35 -21.24
CA ALA A 216 13.45 5.28 -21.12
C ALA A 216 13.87 6.74 -21.34
N ARG A 217 15.04 7.14 -20.82
CA ARG A 217 15.62 8.48 -21.07
C ARG A 217 16.02 8.68 -22.52
N ALA A 218 16.62 7.69 -23.17
CA ALA A 218 17.00 7.76 -24.58
C ALA A 218 15.78 7.91 -25.50
N LEU A 219 14.63 7.35 -25.12
CA LEU A 219 13.34 7.52 -25.80
C LEU A 219 12.65 8.86 -25.50
N GLY A 220 13.28 9.76 -24.74
CA GLY A 220 12.76 11.10 -24.43
C GLY A 220 11.81 11.17 -23.22
N TYR A 221 11.60 10.08 -22.48
CA TYR A 221 10.71 10.14 -21.30
C TYR A 221 11.41 10.85 -20.11
N PRO A 222 10.76 11.86 -19.49
CA PRO A 222 11.29 12.54 -18.30
C PRO A 222 11.16 11.66 -17.05
N VAL A 223 12.06 10.69 -16.89
CA VAL A 223 12.03 9.64 -15.84
C VAL A 223 11.76 10.19 -14.43
N HIS A 224 12.40 11.29 -14.06
CA HIS A 224 12.22 11.90 -12.72
C HIS A 224 10.80 12.40 -12.48
N ARG A 225 10.14 12.99 -13.49
CA ARG A 225 8.76 13.48 -13.37
C ARG A 225 7.76 12.34 -13.22
N TYR A 226 7.99 11.24 -13.95
CA TYR A 226 7.17 10.02 -13.81
C TYR A 226 7.31 9.39 -12.42
N LYS A 227 8.54 9.26 -11.92
CA LYS A 227 8.81 8.76 -10.57
C LYS A 227 8.18 9.66 -9.49
N LEU A 228 8.30 10.98 -9.64
CA LEU A 228 7.70 11.95 -8.72
C LEU A 228 6.17 11.84 -8.71
N THR A 229 5.55 11.78 -9.89
CA THR A 229 4.09 11.66 -10.01
C THR A 229 3.60 10.35 -9.38
N ALA A 230 4.31 9.24 -9.61
CA ALA A 230 4.00 7.96 -8.99
C ALA A 230 4.13 8.04 -7.46
N PHE A 231 5.13 8.75 -6.95
CA PHE A 231 5.35 8.98 -5.52
C PHE A 231 4.23 9.79 -4.88
N VAL A 232 3.77 10.87 -5.53
CA VAL A 232 2.64 11.69 -5.05
C VAL A 232 1.33 10.91 -5.07
N LEU A 233 1.04 10.19 -6.16
CA LEU A 233 -0.17 9.34 -6.26
C LEU A 233 -0.17 8.23 -5.21
N SER A 234 1.00 7.64 -4.96
CA SER A 234 1.19 6.64 -3.92
C SER A 234 0.97 7.24 -2.52
N GLY A 235 1.53 8.42 -2.24
CA GLY A 235 1.29 9.16 -0.99
C GLY A 235 -0.18 9.51 -0.77
N PHE A 236 -0.90 9.90 -1.82
CA PHE A 236 -2.35 10.15 -1.75
C PHE A 236 -3.14 8.89 -1.37
N ILE A 237 -2.87 7.74 -2.02
CA ILE A 237 -3.56 6.47 -1.73
C ILE A 237 -3.22 5.96 -0.32
N ALA A 238 -1.96 6.10 0.10
CA ALA A 238 -1.56 5.80 1.48
C ALA A 238 -2.28 6.72 2.48
N GLY A 239 -2.42 8.00 2.14
CA GLY A 239 -3.15 8.98 2.92
C GLY A 239 -4.64 8.65 3.05
N LEU A 240 -5.30 8.18 2.00
CA LEU A 240 -6.69 7.70 2.08
C LEU A 240 -6.83 6.59 3.12
N GLY A 241 -5.92 5.61 3.11
CA GLY A 241 -5.91 4.54 4.09
C GLY A 241 -5.67 5.04 5.52
N GLY A 242 -4.70 5.95 5.71
CA GLY A 242 -4.38 6.48 7.05
C GLY A 242 -5.47 7.36 7.64
N GLY A 243 -6.15 8.15 6.80
CA GLY A 243 -7.31 8.94 7.24
C GLY A 243 -8.49 8.05 7.65
N LEU A 244 -8.80 7.01 6.88
CA LEU A 244 -9.85 6.06 7.25
C LEU A 244 -9.50 5.29 8.53
N PHE A 245 -8.23 4.90 8.69
CA PHE A 245 -7.74 4.23 9.89
C PHE A 245 -7.90 5.09 11.15
N ALA A 246 -7.61 6.40 11.05
CA ALA A 246 -7.79 7.36 12.14
C ALA A 246 -9.26 7.47 12.60
N VAL A 247 -10.19 7.57 11.64
CA VAL A 247 -11.62 7.67 11.94
C VAL A 247 -12.15 6.35 12.51
N GLY A 248 -11.71 5.21 11.96
CA GLY A 248 -12.11 3.88 12.44
C GLY A 248 -11.72 3.64 13.90
N HIS A 249 -10.49 4.00 14.27
CA HIS A 249 -10.02 3.85 15.66
C HIS A 249 -10.48 4.95 16.60
N ARG A 250 -11.07 6.03 16.08
CA ARG A 250 -11.37 7.28 16.81
C ARG A 250 -10.15 7.88 17.53
N PHE A 251 -8.96 7.46 17.15
CA PHE A 251 -7.71 7.76 17.81
C PHE A 251 -6.57 7.79 16.79
N VAL A 252 -5.65 8.73 16.96
CA VAL A 252 -4.42 8.81 16.17
C VAL A 252 -3.24 8.78 17.13
N SER A 253 -2.52 7.66 17.15
CA SER A 253 -1.30 7.50 17.93
C SER A 253 -0.07 8.05 17.20
N LEU A 254 1.04 8.22 17.91
CA LEU A 254 2.33 8.56 17.28
C LEU A 254 2.93 7.38 16.50
N GLU A 255 2.58 6.15 16.87
CA GLU A 255 3.12 4.92 16.27
C GLU A 255 2.81 4.78 14.77
N VAL A 256 1.68 5.32 14.30
CA VAL A 256 1.32 5.28 12.87
C VAL A 256 2.32 6.01 11.97
N LEU A 257 3.12 6.94 12.52
CA LEU A 257 4.20 7.64 11.82
C LEU A 257 5.54 6.92 11.91
N HIS A 258 5.67 5.92 12.78
CA HIS A 258 6.92 5.22 13.00
C HIS A 258 7.33 4.42 11.75
N TRP A 259 8.63 4.30 11.48
CA TRP A 259 9.11 3.69 10.24
C TRP A 259 8.77 2.20 10.13
N THR A 260 8.56 1.52 11.25
CA THR A 260 8.14 0.12 11.31
C THR A 260 6.79 -0.08 10.62
N THR A 261 5.92 0.92 10.62
CA THR A 261 4.64 0.93 9.88
C THR A 261 4.87 0.81 8.37
N SER A 262 5.85 1.54 7.81
CA SER A 262 6.28 1.34 6.42
C SER A 262 6.88 -0.04 6.19
N GLY A 263 7.69 -0.54 7.13
CA GLY A 263 8.28 -1.87 7.06
C GLY A 263 7.23 -2.98 6.99
N LYS A 264 6.21 -2.89 7.84
CA LYS A 264 5.04 -3.78 7.82
C LYS A 264 4.31 -3.70 6.49
N ALA A 265 4.11 -2.52 5.92
CA ALA A 265 3.47 -2.39 4.60
C ALA A 265 4.27 -3.06 3.48
N VAL A 266 5.61 -2.95 3.51
CA VAL A 266 6.47 -3.69 2.57
C VAL A 266 6.30 -5.20 2.74
N ILE A 267 6.30 -5.69 3.99
CA ILE A 267 6.04 -7.11 4.31
C ILE A 267 4.71 -7.56 3.71
N VAL A 268 3.63 -6.81 3.93
CA VAL A 268 2.29 -7.08 3.39
C VAL A 268 2.30 -7.20 1.87
N VAL A 269 2.99 -6.27 1.18
CA VAL A 269 3.08 -6.27 -0.29
C VAL A 269 3.90 -7.46 -0.80
N VAL A 270 5.03 -7.74 -0.16
CA VAL A 270 5.90 -8.87 -0.56
C VAL A 270 5.19 -10.20 -0.36
N LEU A 271 4.51 -10.37 0.78
CA LEU A 271 3.68 -11.54 1.10
C LEU A 271 2.59 -11.74 0.03
N GLY A 272 1.87 -10.66 -0.27
CA GLY A 272 0.80 -10.62 -1.25
C GLY A 272 1.26 -10.94 -2.68
N GLY A 273 2.38 -10.37 -3.09
CA GLY A 273 2.99 -10.49 -4.41
C GLY A 273 3.21 -9.13 -5.07
N ILE A 274 4.49 -8.78 -5.24
CA ILE A 274 4.94 -7.50 -5.80
C ILE A 274 4.43 -7.31 -7.24
N GLY A 275 3.86 -6.13 -7.52
CA GLY A 275 3.42 -5.68 -8.83
C GLY A 275 2.09 -6.29 -9.27
N THR A 276 1.21 -6.66 -8.33
CA THR A 276 -0.07 -7.32 -8.64
C THR A 276 -1.30 -6.55 -8.17
N LEU A 277 -1.16 -5.49 -7.37
CA LEU A 277 -2.22 -4.71 -6.69
C LEU A 277 -3.14 -5.57 -5.79
N TRP A 278 -3.80 -6.59 -6.36
CA TRP A 278 -4.60 -7.59 -5.65
C TRP A 278 -3.80 -8.39 -4.63
N GLY A 279 -2.52 -8.65 -4.92
CA GLY A 279 -1.62 -9.24 -3.94
C GLY A 279 -1.56 -8.41 -2.66
N GLY A 280 -1.45 -7.08 -2.75
CA GLY A 280 -1.44 -6.20 -1.59
C GLY A 280 -2.71 -6.29 -0.74
N VAL A 281 -3.89 -6.37 -1.38
CA VAL A 281 -5.18 -6.57 -0.70
C VAL A 281 -5.22 -7.91 0.05
N LEU A 282 -4.80 -8.99 -0.61
CA LEU A 282 -4.74 -10.32 0.01
C LEU A 282 -3.71 -10.37 1.14
N GLY A 283 -2.54 -9.76 0.94
CA GLY A 283 -1.50 -9.65 1.95
C GLY A 283 -2.01 -8.92 3.20
N ALA A 284 -2.76 -7.82 3.01
CA ALA A 284 -3.32 -7.07 4.12
C ALA A 284 -4.32 -7.92 4.91
N ALA A 285 -5.22 -8.62 4.20
CA ALA A 285 -6.16 -9.54 4.83
C ALA A 285 -5.47 -10.63 5.66
N ILE A 286 -4.40 -11.23 5.15
CA ILE A 286 -3.65 -12.28 5.85
C ILE A 286 -2.91 -11.73 7.06
N VAL A 287 -2.14 -10.65 6.91
CA VAL A 287 -1.32 -10.11 8.00
C VAL A 287 -2.18 -9.54 9.12
N VAL A 288 -3.19 -8.73 8.79
CA VAL A 288 -4.09 -8.14 9.80
C VAL A 288 -4.87 -9.23 10.53
N ARG A 289 -5.39 -10.24 9.82
CA ARG A 289 -6.10 -11.35 10.46
C ARG A 289 -5.19 -12.19 11.35
N LEU A 290 -3.94 -12.39 10.95
CA LEU A 290 -2.96 -13.10 11.74
C LEU A 290 -2.62 -12.34 13.03
N GLU A 291 -2.39 -11.02 12.95
CA GLU A 291 -2.12 -10.18 14.13
C GLU A 291 -3.31 -10.13 15.08
N ASP A 292 -4.53 -10.03 14.55
CA ASP A 292 -5.77 -10.12 15.33
C ASP A 292 -5.85 -11.46 16.07
N TRP A 293 -5.63 -12.58 15.37
CA TRP A 293 -5.62 -13.90 16.00
C TRP A 293 -4.53 -14.06 17.07
N LEU A 294 -3.32 -13.52 16.83
CA LEU A 294 -2.23 -13.53 17.79
C LEU A 294 -2.53 -12.68 19.03
N SER A 295 -3.20 -11.55 18.86
CA SER A 295 -3.57 -10.67 19.97
C SER A 295 -4.46 -11.39 21.00
N PHE A 296 -5.32 -12.32 20.56
CA PHE A 296 -6.12 -13.16 21.45
C PHE A 296 -5.35 -14.29 22.16
N SER A 297 -4.17 -14.66 21.67
CA SER A 297 -3.37 -15.78 22.20
C SER A 297 -2.53 -15.44 23.43
N GLY A 298 -2.44 -14.15 23.82
CA GLY A 298 -1.63 -13.69 24.96
C GLY A 298 -0.12 -13.70 24.73
N PHE A 299 0.35 -13.91 23.49
CA PHE A 299 1.77 -13.83 23.14
C PHE A 299 2.23 -12.37 23.07
N GLU A 300 3.14 -11.96 23.94
CA GLU A 300 3.69 -10.58 23.94
C GLU A 300 4.60 -10.30 22.74
N ALA A 301 5.13 -11.33 22.08
CA ALA A 301 6.08 -11.22 20.96
C ALA A 301 5.41 -11.27 19.58
N ILE A 302 4.31 -10.56 19.37
CA ILE A 302 3.54 -10.54 18.10
C ILE A 302 4.43 -10.20 16.89
N GLY A 303 5.35 -9.23 17.07
CA GLY A 303 6.30 -8.83 16.02
C GLY A 303 7.28 -9.94 15.62
N LEU A 304 7.73 -10.78 16.57
CA LEU A 304 8.65 -11.88 16.30
C LEU A 304 7.96 -12.97 15.47
N VAL A 305 6.72 -13.32 15.82
CA VAL A 305 5.95 -14.35 15.11
C VAL A 305 5.53 -13.87 13.73
N THR A 306 5.08 -12.62 13.61
CA THR A 306 4.74 -12.02 12.32
C THR A 306 5.97 -11.94 11.41
N GLY A 307 7.14 -11.58 11.96
CA GLY A 307 8.42 -11.61 11.25
C GLY A 307 8.85 -13.02 10.84
N GLY A 308 8.67 -14.02 11.71
CA GLY A 308 8.97 -15.42 11.42
C GLY A 308 8.11 -16.01 10.31
N ILE A 309 6.79 -15.77 10.36
CA ILE A 309 5.84 -16.18 9.32
C ILE A 309 6.16 -15.47 8.00
N PHE A 310 6.53 -14.18 8.05
CA PHE A 310 6.99 -13.46 6.87
C PHE A 310 8.23 -14.12 6.24
N VAL A 311 9.26 -14.41 7.04
CA VAL A 311 10.48 -15.10 6.55
C VAL A 311 10.10 -16.43 5.92
N LEU A 312 9.26 -17.22 6.57
CA LEU A 312 8.81 -18.52 6.08
C LEU A 312 8.06 -18.40 4.73
N VAL A 313 7.12 -17.46 4.62
CA VAL A 313 6.36 -17.25 3.37
C VAL A 313 7.25 -16.71 2.26
N VAL A 314 8.19 -15.81 2.54
CA VAL A 314 9.13 -15.31 1.52
C VAL A 314 10.06 -16.41 1.01
N LEU A 315 10.54 -17.29 1.91
CA LEU A 315 11.38 -18.42 1.55
C LEU A 315 10.62 -19.47 0.74
N LEU A 316 9.36 -19.76 1.10
CA LEU A 316 8.54 -20.77 0.42
C LEU A 316 7.90 -20.25 -0.88
N PHE A 317 7.53 -18.97 -0.93
CA PHE A 317 6.78 -18.36 -2.03
C PHE A 317 7.57 -17.22 -2.69
N ARG A 318 8.58 -17.56 -3.50
CA ARG A 318 9.42 -16.59 -4.27
C ARG A 318 8.65 -15.63 -5.20
N ARG A 319 7.35 -15.86 -5.45
CA ARG A 319 6.47 -15.01 -6.29
C ARG A 319 5.37 -14.30 -5.48
N GLY A 320 5.36 -14.44 -4.15
CA GLY A 320 4.22 -14.10 -3.29
C GLY A 320 3.05 -15.08 -3.44
N ILE A 321 2.07 -14.97 -2.56
CA ILE A 321 0.91 -15.88 -2.51
C ILE A 321 0.08 -15.74 -3.79
N TRP A 322 -0.26 -14.52 -4.20
CA TRP A 322 -1.07 -14.27 -5.40
C TRP A 322 -0.36 -14.71 -6.68
N GLY A 323 0.95 -14.46 -6.79
CA GLY A 323 1.74 -14.89 -7.94
C GLY A 323 1.83 -16.41 -8.10
N SER A 324 1.78 -17.14 -6.98
CA SER A 324 1.81 -18.61 -6.95
C SER A 324 0.46 -19.20 -7.36
N VAL A 325 -0.65 -18.66 -6.82
CA VAL A 325 -2.02 -19.04 -7.20
C VAL A 325 -2.27 -18.75 -8.68
N ALA A 326 -1.88 -17.58 -9.18
CA ALA A 326 -2.04 -17.22 -10.60
C ALA A 326 -1.22 -18.14 -11.53
N ALA A 327 -0.02 -18.55 -11.12
CA ALA A 327 0.81 -19.48 -11.88
C ALA A 327 0.20 -20.89 -11.94
N LEU A 328 -0.37 -21.37 -10.82
CA LEU A 328 -1.03 -22.67 -10.76
C LEU A 328 -2.31 -22.70 -11.61
N ALA A 329 -3.13 -21.65 -11.51
CA ALA A 329 -4.32 -21.49 -12.34
C ALA A 329 -3.96 -21.54 -13.83
N ASN A 330 -2.95 -20.77 -14.26
CA ASN A 330 -2.53 -20.76 -15.66
C ASN A 330 -2.02 -22.12 -16.16
N ARG A 331 -1.32 -22.90 -15.33
CA ARG A 331 -0.87 -24.26 -15.69
C ARG A 331 -2.06 -25.22 -15.87
N TRP A 332 -3.03 -25.15 -14.96
CA TRP A 332 -4.24 -25.98 -15.00
C TRP A 332 -5.16 -25.65 -16.19
N TRP A 333 -5.23 -24.37 -16.57
CA TRP A 333 -5.96 -23.96 -17.77
C TRP A 333 -5.23 -24.32 -19.07
N ALA A 334 -3.90 -24.29 -19.09
CA ALA A 334 -3.11 -24.72 -20.25
C ALA A 334 -3.22 -26.25 -20.50
N SER A 335 -3.39 -27.06 -19.46
CA SER A 335 -3.60 -28.51 -19.59
C SER A 335 -5.01 -28.89 -20.04
N ARG A 336 -6.02 -28.02 -19.87
CA ARG A 336 -7.39 -28.24 -20.38
C ARG A 336 -7.61 -27.80 -21.83
N ARG A 337 -6.63 -27.15 -22.45
CA ARG A 337 -6.66 -26.73 -23.87
C ARG A 337 -5.85 -27.66 -24.79
N ARG A 338 -5.30 -28.74 -24.25
CA ARG A 338 -4.74 -29.88 -24.99
C ARG A 338 -5.70 -31.05 -24.82
#